data_AF-B7VED3-F1
#
_entry.id   AF-B7VED3-F1
#
_cell.length_a   1.000
_cell.length_b   1.000
_cell.length_c   1.000
_cell.angle_alpha   90.00
_cell.angle_beta   90.00
_cell.angle_gamma   90.00
#
_symmetry.space_group_name_H-M   'P 1'
#
loop_
_entity.id
_entity.type
_entity.pdbx_description
1 polymer ?
#
loop_
_entity_poly.entity_id
_entity_poly.type
_entity_poly.pdbx_seq_one_letter_code
_entity_poly.pdbx_strand_id
1 'polypeptide(L)'
;MSSNVRHKLHLKFIQGGRTMGSATCGGCGKQVYDKLSKCPYCRTGLSSVASLSGTAQLEVDRINSLDLSNKWKKCFVLIVKAGGPDVPQLKQLSPKERRSIGFNLLAFLFGPIYYLLKGLWRQASVYFALTVFGILVVDAVGLEQVDRMVGGVASIFYGVRANISYYRRAVLGETLWL
;
A
#
# COMPACT_ATOMS: atom_id res chain seq x y z
N MET A 1 62.76 -9.02 3.12
CA MET A 1 61.78 -8.48 2.16
C MET A 1 60.38 -8.57 2.79
N SER A 2 59.96 -7.52 3.49
CA SER A 2 58.99 -6.49 3.04
C SER A 2 57.53 -6.95 3.25
N SER A 3 56.95 -6.63 4.41
CA SER A 3 56.03 -5.50 4.61
C SER A 3 54.66 -5.66 3.91
N ASN A 4 53.57 -5.85 4.65
CA ASN A 4 52.72 -4.71 4.98
C ASN A 4 51.52 -5.13 5.85
N VAL A 5 51.55 -4.60 7.07
CA VAL A 5 50.46 -4.52 8.03
C VAL A 5 49.33 -3.72 7.40
N ARG A 6 48.26 -4.38 6.93
CA ARG A 6 47.01 -3.69 6.59
C ARG A 6 46.22 -3.49 7.88
N HIS A 7 46.54 -2.38 8.54
CA HIS A 7 45.75 -1.77 9.61
C HIS A 7 44.26 -1.79 9.25
N LYS A 8 43.48 -2.59 9.98
CA LYS A 8 42.05 -2.33 10.17
C LYS A 8 41.95 -1.03 10.94
N LEU A 9 41.89 0.10 10.23
CA LEU A 9 41.46 1.38 10.80
C LEU A 9 39.98 1.23 11.19
N HIS A 10 39.77 0.77 12.42
CA HIS A 10 38.54 0.97 13.16
C HIS A 10 38.36 2.48 13.35
N LEU A 11 37.72 3.14 12.40
CA LEU A 11 37.15 4.47 12.60
C LEU A 11 35.94 4.34 13.52
N LYS A 12 36.19 4.14 14.82
CA LYS A 12 35.24 4.51 15.88
C LYS A 12 35.46 5.98 16.19
N PHE A 13 34.93 6.86 15.34
CA PHE A 13 34.73 8.27 15.74
C PHE A 13 33.58 8.31 16.73
N ILE A 14 33.91 8.41 18.01
CA ILE A 14 32.96 8.67 19.08
C ILE A 14 32.71 10.19 19.11
N GLN A 15 31.61 10.62 18.52
CA GLN A 15 30.97 11.89 18.86
C GLN A 15 29.48 11.64 19.11
N GLY A 16 29.07 11.80 20.37
CA GLY A 16 27.69 12.05 20.77
C GLY A 16 26.65 10.96 20.48
N GLY A 17 26.71 9.82 21.18
CA GLY A 17 25.52 9.09 21.67
C GLY A 17 24.43 8.64 20.68
N ARG A 18 24.64 8.69 19.36
CA ARG A 18 23.71 8.15 18.34
C ARG A 18 24.45 7.11 17.50
N THR A 19 23.90 5.90 17.46
CA THR A 19 24.34 4.87 16.53
C THR A 19 24.19 5.41 15.10
N MET A 20 25.30 5.65 14.42
CA MET A 20 25.30 6.13 13.05
C MET A 20 25.03 4.95 12.11
N GLY A 21 23.97 5.04 11.29
CA GLY A 21 23.68 4.07 10.25
C GLY A 21 24.73 4.11 9.14
N SER A 22 25.13 2.94 8.65
CA SER A 22 25.99 2.82 7.47
C SER A 22 25.17 2.38 6.26
N ALA A 23 25.37 3.04 5.12
CA ALA A 23 24.77 2.69 3.84
C ALA A 23 25.87 2.45 2.79
N THR A 24 25.63 1.56 1.83
CA THR A 24 26.55 1.33 0.72
C THR A 24 26.24 2.29 -0.43
N CYS A 25 27.24 2.99 -0.94
CA CYS A 25 27.08 3.89 -2.08
C CYS A 25 26.83 3.12 -3.38
N GLY A 26 25.72 3.41 -4.07
CA GLY A 26 25.37 2.75 -5.34
C GLY A 26 26.29 3.08 -6.53
N GLY A 27 27.09 4.16 -6.45
CA GLY A 27 28.04 4.52 -7.50
C GLY A 27 29.38 3.79 -7.41
N CYS A 28 29.92 3.61 -6.20
CA CYS A 28 31.28 3.06 -6.00
C CYS A 28 31.37 1.86 -5.04
N GLY A 29 30.24 1.39 -4.50
CA GLY A 29 30.18 0.21 -3.62
C GLY A 29 30.83 0.37 -2.24
N LYS A 30 31.25 1.58 -1.84
CA LYS A 30 31.88 1.82 -0.54
C LYS A 30 30.83 2.09 0.54
N GLN A 31 31.09 1.62 1.76
CA GLN A 31 30.31 1.96 2.95
C GLN A 31 30.51 3.45 3.28
N VAL A 32 29.40 4.17 3.43
CA VAL A 32 29.32 5.60 3.70
C VAL A 32 28.25 5.88 4.75
N TYR A 33 28.30 7.07 5.35
CA TYR A 33 27.33 7.50 6.34
C TYR A 33 25.99 7.85 5.67
N ASP A 34 24.88 7.40 6.26
CA ASP A 34 23.52 7.50 5.71
C ASP A 34 22.99 8.94 5.56
N LYS A 35 23.49 9.91 6.33
CA LYS A 35 23.10 11.33 6.19
C LYS A 35 24.00 12.17 5.29
N LEU A 36 24.94 11.57 4.55
CA LEU A 36 25.75 12.32 3.60
C LEU A 36 24.93 12.66 2.35
N SER A 37 24.92 13.94 1.96
CA SER A 37 24.28 14.39 0.72
C SER A 37 25.03 13.92 -0.54
N LYS A 38 26.34 13.71 -0.43
CA LYS A 38 27.21 13.24 -1.52
C LYS A 38 28.23 12.22 -0.99
N CYS A 39 28.51 11.19 -1.78
CA CYS A 39 29.56 10.23 -1.46
C CYS A 39 30.94 10.90 -1.48
N PRO A 40 31.78 10.76 -0.43
CA PRO A 40 33.10 11.38 -0.39
C PRO A 40 34.09 10.78 -1.39
N TYR A 41 33.83 9.58 -1.90
CA TYR A 41 34.73 8.87 -2.80
C TYR A 41 34.42 9.12 -4.28
N CYS A 42 33.15 9.04 -4.68
CA CYS A 42 32.74 9.15 -6.09
C CYS A 42 31.88 10.38 -6.39
N ARG A 43 31.54 11.19 -5.39
CA ARG A 43 30.70 12.39 -5.48
C ARG A 43 29.28 12.18 -6.02
N THR A 44 28.88 10.94 -6.31
CA THR A 44 27.50 10.58 -6.62
C THR A 44 26.60 10.95 -5.43
N GLY A 45 25.47 11.60 -5.70
CA GLY A 45 24.47 11.87 -4.69
C GLY A 45 23.94 10.57 -4.09
N LEU A 46 23.90 10.47 -2.76
CA LEU A 46 23.38 9.29 -2.06
C LEU A 46 21.83 9.25 -2.02
N SER A 47 21.20 10.11 -2.81
CA SER A 47 19.77 10.40 -2.80
C SER A 47 18.86 9.29 -3.35
N SER A 48 19.37 8.13 -3.77
CA SER A 48 18.53 7.12 -4.41
C SER A 48 17.85 6.14 -3.45
N VAL A 49 18.22 6.10 -2.16
CA VAL A 49 17.56 5.22 -1.16
C VAL A 49 16.53 5.99 -0.32
N ALA A 50 16.67 7.31 -0.19
CA ALA A 50 15.72 8.17 0.53
C ALA A 50 14.40 8.41 -0.25
N SER A 51 14.38 8.17 -1.57
CA SER A 51 13.23 8.49 -2.40
C SER A 51 12.05 7.51 -2.23
N LEU A 52 12.29 6.26 -1.85
CA LEU A 52 11.22 5.28 -1.58
C LEU A 52 10.57 5.47 -0.20
N SER A 53 11.31 5.92 0.80
CA SER A 53 10.72 6.32 2.09
C SER A 53 10.06 7.70 2.01
N GLY A 54 10.58 8.59 1.17
CA GLY A 54 10.03 9.93 0.95
C GLY A 54 8.61 9.91 0.37
N THR A 55 8.35 9.10 -0.66
CA THR A 55 6.99 8.99 -1.23
C THR A 55 5.99 8.40 -0.24
N ALA A 56 6.37 7.34 0.47
CA ALA A 56 5.53 6.73 1.50
C ALA A 56 5.22 7.71 2.65
N GLN A 57 6.21 8.49 3.09
CA GLN A 57 6.01 9.47 4.15
C GLN A 57 5.07 10.60 3.70
N LEU A 58 5.24 11.12 2.48
CA LEU A 58 4.34 12.12 1.90
C LEU A 58 2.90 11.62 1.80
N GLU A 59 2.70 10.34 1.44
CA GLU A 59 1.37 9.71 1.43
C GLU A 59 0.79 9.61 2.84
N VAL A 60 1.57 9.22 3.84
CA VAL A 60 1.13 9.17 5.24
C VAL A 60 0.73 10.56 5.75
N ASP A 61 1.52 11.60 5.43
CA ASP A 61 1.22 12.97 5.83
C ASP A 61 -0.08 13.46 5.17
N ARG A 62 -0.28 13.13 3.89
CA ARG A 62 -1.56 13.37 3.19
C ARG A 62 -2.72 12.62 3.85
N ILE A 63 -2.55 11.35 4.21
CA ILE A 63 -3.59 10.57 4.91
C ILE A 63 -3.96 11.23 6.25
N ASN A 64 -2.97 11.76 6.96
CA ASN A 64 -3.18 12.42 8.25
C ASN A 64 -3.93 13.75 8.11
N SER A 65 -3.74 14.49 7.01
CA SER A 65 -4.45 15.75 6.76
C SER A 65 -5.89 15.58 6.26
N LEU A 66 -6.28 14.40 5.77
CA LEU A 66 -7.66 14.11 5.37
C LEU A 66 -8.63 14.16 6.56
N ASP A 67 -9.82 14.72 6.37
CA ASP A 67 -10.90 14.67 7.36
C ASP A 67 -11.62 13.30 7.33
N LEU A 68 -10.94 12.29 7.86
CA LEU A 68 -11.40 10.92 7.93
C LEU A 68 -11.27 10.38 9.34
N SER A 69 -12.13 9.43 9.70
CA SER A 69 -12.03 8.76 10.99
C SER A 69 -10.69 8.04 11.14
N ASN A 70 -10.21 7.94 12.39
CA ASN A 70 -8.95 7.27 12.72
C ASN A 70 -8.88 5.82 12.22
N LYS A 71 -10.03 5.14 12.09
CA LYS A 71 -10.13 3.79 11.53
C LYS A 71 -9.68 3.77 10.05
N TRP A 72 -10.14 4.73 9.25
CA TRP A 72 -9.78 4.83 7.84
C TRP A 72 -8.32 5.23 7.66
N LYS A 73 -7.84 6.21 8.42
CA LYS A 73 -6.43 6.62 8.40
C LYS A 73 -5.51 5.43 8.69
N LYS A 74 -5.80 4.65 9.74
CA LYS A 74 -5.06 3.42 10.07
C LYS A 74 -5.07 2.41 8.91
N CYS A 75 -6.23 2.18 8.28
CA CYS A 75 -6.33 1.29 7.13
C CYS A 75 -5.46 1.76 5.96
N PHE A 76 -5.46 3.05 5.66
CA PHE A 76 -4.69 3.64 4.55
C PHE A 76 -3.18 3.58 4.81
N VAL A 77 -2.74 3.87 6.03
CA VAL A 77 -1.33 3.71 6.43
C VAL A 77 -0.89 2.25 6.28
N LEU A 78 -1.74 1.27 6.58
CA LEU A 78 -1.44 -0.14 6.34
C LEU A 78 -1.32 -0.49 4.85
N ILE A 79 -2.08 0.17 3.97
CA ILE A 79 -1.97 0.01 2.52
C ILE A 79 -0.63 0.58 2.02
N VAL A 80 -0.23 1.77 2.49
CA VAL A 80 1.09 2.34 2.20
C VAL A 80 2.20 1.40 2.69
N LYS A 81 2.09 0.90 3.92
CA LYS A 81 3.03 -0.10 4.49
C LYS A 81 3.10 -1.39 3.68
N ALA A 82 2.01 -1.80 3.02
CA ALA A 82 1.96 -2.96 2.13
C ALA A 82 2.57 -2.70 0.74
N GLY A 83 3.09 -1.50 0.48
CA GLY A 83 3.65 -1.12 -0.82
C GLY A 83 2.65 -0.43 -1.75
N GLY A 84 1.57 0.15 -1.20
CA GLY A 84 0.58 0.91 -1.97
C GLY A 84 -0.64 0.08 -2.38
N PRO A 85 -1.45 0.55 -3.34
CA PRO A 85 -2.78 0.03 -3.60
C PRO A 85 -2.81 -1.37 -4.24
N ASP A 86 -1.69 -1.83 -4.82
CA ASP A 86 -1.53 -3.20 -5.32
C ASP A 86 -1.05 -4.17 -4.24
N VAL A 87 -0.78 -3.67 -3.04
CA VAL A 87 -0.40 -4.41 -1.84
C VAL A 87 0.63 -5.54 -2.08
N PRO A 88 1.74 -5.30 -2.83
CA PRO A 88 2.70 -6.34 -3.18
C PRO A 88 3.34 -7.01 -1.95
N GLN A 89 3.41 -6.30 -0.82
CA GLN A 89 4.04 -6.75 0.43
C GLN A 89 3.00 -7.20 1.47
N LEU A 90 1.80 -7.60 1.03
CA LEU A 90 0.72 -8.07 1.91
C LEU A 90 1.14 -9.21 2.87
N LYS A 91 2.18 -9.99 2.51
CA LYS A 91 2.77 -11.07 3.32
C LYS A 91 3.66 -10.61 4.47
N GLN A 92 4.12 -9.37 4.45
CA GLN A 92 4.97 -8.81 5.50
C GLN A 92 4.14 -8.21 6.64
N LEU A 93 2.83 -8.02 6.43
CA LEU A 93 1.89 -7.58 7.45
C LEU A 93 1.49 -8.72 8.39
N SER A 94 1.22 -8.38 9.65
CA SER A 94 0.65 -9.32 10.60
C SER A 94 -0.74 -9.80 10.13
N PRO A 95 -1.19 -11.00 10.53
CA PRO A 95 -2.51 -11.52 10.14
C PRO A 95 -3.68 -10.59 10.52
N LYS A 96 -3.53 -9.82 11.60
CA LYS A 96 -4.52 -8.84 12.05
C LYS A 96 -4.58 -7.63 11.11
N GLU A 97 -3.43 -7.09 10.73
CA GLU A 97 -3.34 -5.97 9.78
C GLU A 97 -3.89 -6.38 8.41
N ARG A 98 -3.51 -7.57 7.93
CA ARG A 98 -4.01 -8.12 6.66
C ARG A 98 -5.53 -8.23 6.62
N ARG A 99 -6.16 -8.74 7.68
CA ARG A 99 -7.63 -8.82 7.75
C ARG A 99 -8.28 -7.44 7.75
N SER A 100 -7.67 -6.46 8.40
CA SER A 100 -8.20 -5.10 8.46
C SER A 100 -8.24 -4.42 7.09
N ILE A 101 -7.28 -4.70 6.20
CA ILE A 101 -7.25 -4.14 4.85
C ILE A 101 -7.99 -5.02 3.84
N GLY A 102 -8.03 -6.33 4.05
CA GLY A 102 -8.53 -7.29 3.06
C GLY A 102 -10.06 -7.43 2.99
N PHE A 103 -10.81 -7.00 4.01
CA PHE A 103 -12.27 -7.15 4.00
C PHE A 103 -12.99 -6.02 4.74
N ASN A 104 -14.12 -5.60 4.18
CA ASN A 104 -15.02 -4.62 4.77
C ASN A 104 -16.43 -5.20 4.89
N LEU A 105 -16.82 -5.48 6.14
CA LEU A 105 -18.12 -6.11 6.44
C LEU A 105 -19.32 -5.25 6.03
N LEU A 106 -19.21 -3.92 6.13
CA LEU A 106 -20.29 -3.02 5.73
C LEU A 106 -20.48 -3.02 4.21
N ALA A 107 -19.38 -3.02 3.45
CA ALA A 107 -19.46 -3.16 2.00
C ALA A 107 -20.00 -4.52 1.57
N PHE A 108 -19.69 -5.58 2.31
CA PHE A 108 -20.25 -6.91 2.07
C PHE A 108 -21.77 -6.94 2.26
N LEU A 109 -22.27 -6.34 3.34
CA LEU A 109 -23.70 -6.40 3.67
C LEU A 109 -24.55 -5.43 2.84
N PHE A 110 -24.03 -4.22 2.59
CA PHE A 110 -24.78 -3.14 1.92
C PHE A 110 -24.40 -2.95 0.44
N GLY A 111 -23.37 -3.66 -0.04
CA GLY A 111 -22.97 -3.71 -1.45
C GLY A 111 -22.89 -2.34 -2.14
N PRO A 112 -23.68 -2.12 -3.21
CA PRO A 112 -23.62 -0.89 -4.01
C PRO A 112 -23.99 0.37 -3.22
N ILE A 113 -24.92 0.29 -2.26
CA ILE A 113 -25.36 1.44 -1.46
C ILE A 113 -24.19 1.98 -0.65
N TYR A 114 -23.40 1.09 -0.04
CA TYR A 114 -22.21 1.49 0.70
C TYR A 114 -21.16 2.17 -0.19
N TYR A 115 -20.97 1.66 -1.41
CA TYR A 115 -20.06 2.27 -2.38
C TYR A 115 -20.52 3.67 -2.77
N LEU A 116 -21.82 3.86 -3.01
CA LEU A 116 -22.40 5.17 -3.33
C LEU A 116 -22.18 6.18 -2.18
N LEU A 117 -22.40 5.77 -0.92
CA LEU A 117 -22.14 6.63 0.25
C LEU A 117 -20.66 6.99 0.41
N LYS A 118 -19.76 6.09 0.03
CA LYS A 118 -18.32 6.38 -0.03
C LYS A 118 -17.92 7.18 -1.27
N GLY A 119 -18.87 7.44 -2.17
CA GLY A 119 -18.76 8.14 -3.45
C GLY A 119 -18.07 7.33 -4.57
N LEU A 120 -17.92 6.02 -4.40
CA LEU A 120 -17.39 5.08 -5.40
C LEU A 120 -18.47 4.74 -6.45
N TRP A 121 -19.15 5.76 -6.98
CA TRP A 121 -20.37 5.59 -7.78
C TRP A 121 -20.13 4.84 -9.10
N ARG A 122 -18.98 5.06 -9.76
CA ARG A 122 -18.64 4.37 -11.01
C ARG A 122 -18.51 2.86 -10.83
N GLN A 123 -17.72 2.44 -9.83
CA GLN A 123 -17.59 1.01 -9.49
C GLN A 123 -18.92 0.43 -9.02
N ALA A 124 -19.71 1.18 -8.23
CA ALA A 124 -21.04 0.73 -7.81
C ALA A 124 -21.92 0.42 -9.02
N SER A 125 -21.99 1.32 -10.01
CA SER A 125 -22.78 1.13 -11.22
C SER A 125 -22.30 -0.08 -12.04
N VAL A 126 -20.99 -0.21 -12.26
CA VAL A 126 -20.43 -1.32 -13.05
C VAL A 126 -20.65 -2.66 -12.35
N TYR A 127 -20.30 -2.77 -11.06
CA TYR A 127 -20.47 -4.02 -10.32
C TYR A 127 -21.94 -4.40 -10.18
N PHE A 128 -22.83 -3.42 -9.99
CA PHE A 128 -24.27 -3.66 -9.96
C PHE A 128 -24.79 -4.15 -11.32
N ALA A 129 -24.41 -3.50 -12.42
CA ALA A 129 -24.78 -3.93 -13.77
C ALA A 129 -24.28 -5.36 -14.07
N LEU A 130 -23.03 -5.68 -13.70
CA LEU A 130 -22.48 -7.03 -13.85
C LEU A 130 -23.23 -8.06 -13.01
N THR A 131 -23.66 -7.69 -11.80
CA THR A 131 -24.43 -8.60 -10.93
C THR A 131 -25.80 -8.88 -11.53
N VAL A 132 -26.53 -7.85 -11.96
CA VAL A 132 -27.84 -7.99 -12.61
C VAL A 132 -27.73 -8.79 -13.91
N PHE A 133 -26.75 -8.45 -14.75
CA PHE A 133 -26.48 -9.19 -15.98
C PHE A 133 -26.17 -10.67 -15.70
N GLY A 134 -25.34 -10.96 -14.70
CA GLY A 134 -25.03 -12.32 -14.29
C GLY A 134 -26.27 -13.11 -13.87
N ILE A 135 -27.16 -12.50 -13.09
CA ILE A 135 -28.44 -13.12 -12.68
C ILE A 135 -29.30 -13.42 -13.91
N LEU A 136 -29.48 -12.44 -14.81
CA LEU A 136 -30.29 -12.64 -16.03
C LEU A 136 -29.75 -13.76 -16.93
N VAL A 137 -28.42 -13.90 -17.02
CA VAL A 137 -27.78 -14.98 -17.79
C VAL A 137 -28.02 -16.34 -17.13
N VAL A 138 -27.90 -16.43 -15.80
CA VAL A 138 -28.11 -17.70 -15.06
C VAL A 138 -29.58 -18.13 -15.17
N ASP A 139 -30.52 -17.19 -15.04
CA ASP A 139 -31.96 -17.41 -15.22
C ASP A 139 -32.28 -17.88 -16.65
N ALA A 140 -31.73 -17.21 -17.66
CA ALA A 140 -31.95 -17.58 -19.07
C ALA A 140 -31.46 -18.98 -19.44
N VAL A 141 -30.49 -19.55 -18.69
CA VAL A 141 -29.95 -20.90 -18.90
C VAL A 141 -30.65 -21.95 -18.01
N GLY A 142 -31.58 -21.53 -17.14
CA GLY A 142 -32.35 -22.42 -16.26
C GLY A 142 -31.54 -22.94 -15.07
N LEU A 143 -30.54 -22.20 -14.61
CA LEU A 143 -29.67 -22.55 -13.48
C LEU A 143 -30.10 -21.85 -12.18
N GLU A 144 -31.39 -21.86 -11.88
CA GLU A 144 -32.00 -21.10 -10.76
C GLU A 144 -31.34 -21.33 -9.39
N GLN A 145 -30.72 -22.49 -9.17
CA GLN A 145 -29.99 -22.80 -7.92
C GLN A 145 -28.72 -21.92 -7.74
N VAL A 146 -28.19 -21.37 -8.83
CA VAL A 146 -26.94 -20.59 -8.87
C VAL A 146 -27.21 -19.08 -8.72
N ASP A 147 -28.43 -18.60 -8.92
CA ASP A 147 -28.76 -17.16 -8.82
C ASP A 147 -28.37 -16.55 -7.48
N ARG A 148 -28.64 -17.29 -6.39
CA ARG A 148 -28.26 -16.87 -5.04
C ARG A 148 -26.73 -16.80 -4.86
N MET A 149 -25.99 -17.65 -5.57
CA MET A 149 -24.53 -17.63 -5.54
C MET A 149 -23.98 -16.38 -6.24
N VAL A 150 -24.59 -15.94 -7.35
CA VAL A 150 -24.16 -14.71 -8.06
C VAL A 150 -24.23 -13.50 -7.13
N GLY A 151 -25.35 -13.32 -6.44
CA GLY A 151 -25.51 -12.26 -5.45
C GLY A 151 -24.50 -12.37 -4.30
N GLY A 152 -24.28 -13.58 -3.78
CA GLY A 152 -23.29 -13.83 -2.72
C GLY A 152 -21.85 -13.49 -3.13
N VAL A 153 -21.44 -13.90 -4.34
CA VAL A 153 -20.12 -13.58 -4.91
C VAL A 153 -19.98 -12.08 -5.10
N ALA A 154 -21.01 -11.40 -5.61
CA ALA A 154 -21.01 -9.95 -5.74
C ALA A 154 -20.80 -9.25 -4.39
N SER A 155 -21.53 -9.65 -3.35
CA SER A 155 -21.36 -9.12 -1.99
C SER A 155 -19.94 -9.32 -1.46
N ILE A 156 -19.35 -10.51 -1.63
CA ILE A 156 -17.96 -10.77 -1.26
C ILE A 156 -17.02 -9.83 -2.01
N PHE A 157 -17.25 -9.63 -3.31
CA PHE A 157 -16.42 -8.77 -4.15
C PHE A 157 -16.44 -7.31 -3.68
N TYR A 158 -17.62 -6.76 -3.36
CA TYR A 158 -17.74 -5.44 -2.72
C TYR A 158 -16.97 -5.39 -1.40
N GLY A 159 -17.11 -6.41 -0.55
CA GLY A 159 -16.43 -6.51 0.74
C GLY A 159 -14.91 -6.46 0.63
N VAL A 160 -14.32 -7.23 -0.29
CA VAL A 160 -12.86 -7.33 -0.47
C VAL A 160 -12.28 -6.08 -1.12
N ARG A 161 -12.99 -5.48 -2.09
CA ARG A 161 -12.47 -4.35 -2.89
C ARG A 161 -12.67 -2.99 -2.24
N ALA A 162 -13.56 -2.86 -1.25
CA ALA A 162 -13.95 -1.56 -0.70
C ALA A 162 -12.79 -0.73 -0.15
N ASN A 163 -11.90 -1.35 0.64
CA ASN A 163 -10.84 -0.62 1.33
C ASN A 163 -9.81 -0.04 0.34
N ILE A 164 -9.39 -0.84 -0.63
CA ILE A 164 -8.45 -0.42 -1.68
C ILE A 164 -9.09 0.61 -2.61
N SER A 165 -10.35 0.40 -3.01
CA SER A 165 -11.06 1.33 -3.89
C SER A 165 -11.24 2.70 -3.23
N TYR A 166 -11.57 2.69 -1.93
CA TYR A 166 -11.72 3.94 -1.18
C TYR A 166 -10.37 4.62 -0.94
N TYR A 167 -9.28 3.88 -0.72
CA TYR A 167 -7.93 4.43 -0.65
C TYR A 167 -7.55 5.16 -1.94
N ARG A 168 -7.71 4.51 -3.11
CA ARG A 168 -7.38 5.11 -4.41
C ARG A 168 -8.16 6.40 -4.64
N ARG A 169 -9.44 6.43 -4.29
CA ARG A 169 -10.24 7.64 -4.40
C ARG A 169 -9.87 8.73 -3.41
N ALA A 170 -9.68 8.39 -2.13
CA ALA A 170 -9.46 9.39 -1.07
C ALA A 170 -8.03 9.95 -1.07
N VAL A 171 -7.02 9.14 -1.38
CA VAL A 171 -5.60 9.52 -1.28
C VAL A 171 -5.02 9.89 -2.64
N LEU A 172 -5.34 9.12 -3.68
CA LEU A 172 -4.83 9.33 -5.04
C LEU A 172 -5.75 10.20 -5.90
N GLY A 173 -7.00 10.41 -5.48
CA GLY A 173 -7.99 11.18 -6.25
C GLY A 173 -8.51 10.42 -7.49
N GLU A 174 -8.26 9.11 -7.58
CA GLU A 174 -8.63 8.30 -8.73
C GLU A 174 -10.11 7.92 -8.70
N THR A 175 -10.75 8.00 -9.86
CA THR A 175 -12.10 7.48 -10.09
C THR A 175 -12.05 6.24 -10.95
N LEU A 176 -12.06 5.08 -10.30
CA LEU A 176 -12.03 3.78 -10.97
C LEU A 176 -13.39 3.40 -11.55
N TRP A 177 -13.36 2.63 -12.63
CA TRP A 177 -14.53 1.94 -13.17
C TRP A 177 -14.59 0.47 -12.70
N LEU A 178 -13.44 -0.16 -12.43
CA LEU A 178 -13.26 -1.55 -11.99
C LEU A 178 -12.21 -1.66 -10.87
#